data_AF-A0A1U8PSY7-F1
#
_entry.id   AF-A0A1U8PSY7-F1
#
_cell.length_a   1.000
_cell.length_b   1.000
_cell.length_c   1.000
_cell.angle_alpha   90.00
_cell.angle_beta   90.00
_cell.angle_gamma   90.00
#
_symmetry.space_group_name_H-M   'P 1'
#
loop_
_entity.id
_entity.type
_entity.pdbx_description
1 polymer ?
#
loop_
_entity_poly.entity_id
_entity_poly.type
_entity_poly.pdbx_seq_one_letter_code
_entity_poly.pdbx_strand_id
1 'polypeptide(L)'
;MEGCIRLVNVHPSIGVLKMLKLLNLRDCKSLRNLPTRIGMESLETLILSGCSNLVRFPEIDGKIEHLKTLDLSSCYKIEYLPVNLQQIEFLEKLDLSETSITEPPSFIFHLKNLKILSFNGRKGPSYKSRPNLPSLFKVIQGRRTNPMARMLPLLSGLSSLRSLNLRDCNLCEGDIPRDFSGLSCLMILDLSGNNFISIPASLTRLSKLWFLDLSNCNMCTLGEADIHGLSSLSHLYLKGNNFITIPLALTQLSRLKSLELSYCTELKSLPELLTTIADVIIDGCASLELVASPSKVCNLVDEALVYAINCFKLAENINALTLLRKHLKAFANSRKMFAILMPGSDIPEWFSHQKSDSSIKIPLPKDSQWIGVASCCIFVNNDSSRDYEIISCCACINFRNSEQASRDGSIFRGRNRRMIGGTGWQVGPIIKDHLFLHYWSRDQLYPISMEYKYGHCETNNLRATDCLDHKCDELELSFSDLDVEDNAKVKKCGVRIVYEKDLEEIKELQCHTTQFSPNFEHTHQHSIHNDGSVDNTSHIKRKANIYDEAEEEGPQPKRMQKFFNFIMGQPGKKH
;
A
#
# COMPACT_ATOMS: atom_id res chain seq x y z
N MET A 1 -19.34 17.73 24.98
CA MET A 1 -20.77 17.42 24.71
C MET A 1 -20.86 16.40 23.59
N GLU A 2 -19.95 15.44 23.55
CA GLU A 2 -19.89 14.44 22.48
C GLU A 2 -21.10 13.50 22.55
N GLY A 3 -21.66 13.13 21.40
CA GLY A 3 -22.78 12.22 21.29
C GLY A 3 -24.11 12.74 21.82
N CYS A 4 -24.26 14.05 22.09
CA CYS A 4 -25.51 14.64 22.54
C CYS A 4 -26.55 14.72 21.40
N ILE A 5 -27.12 13.57 21.01
CA ILE A 5 -28.00 13.43 19.83
C ILE A 5 -29.30 14.23 19.89
N ARG A 6 -29.72 14.73 21.06
CA ARG A 6 -30.92 15.57 21.24
C ARG A 6 -30.63 17.06 21.30
N LEU A 7 -29.36 17.47 21.32
CA LEU A 7 -28.96 18.88 21.37
C LEU A 7 -29.33 19.55 20.04
N VAL A 8 -30.30 20.47 20.07
CA VAL A 8 -30.77 21.17 18.85
C VAL A 8 -30.04 22.49 18.64
N ASN A 9 -29.79 23.23 19.71
CA ASN A 9 -29.11 24.52 19.68
C ASN A 9 -28.12 24.60 20.85
N VAL A 10 -26.97 25.24 20.63
CA VAL A 10 -26.05 25.59 21.73
C VAL A 10 -26.38 26.99 22.21
N HIS A 11 -26.49 27.17 23.53
CA HIS A 11 -26.81 28.46 24.11
C HIS A 11 -25.72 29.50 23.81
N PRO A 12 -26.06 30.76 23.47
CA PRO A 12 -25.09 31.81 23.12
C PRO A 12 -24.00 32.09 24.17
N SER A 13 -24.28 31.79 25.45
CA SER A 13 -23.30 31.95 26.53
C SER A 13 -22.02 31.14 26.33
N ILE A 14 -22.03 30.08 25.51
CA ILE A 14 -20.79 29.36 25.20
C ILE A 14 -19.81 30.22 24.39
N GLY A 15 -20.34 31.11 23.55
CA GLY A 15 -19.55 31.92 22.62
C GLY A 15 -18.73 33.01 23.30
N VAL A 16 -18.97 33.28 24.59
CA VAL A 16 -18.26 34.28 25.41
C VAL A 16 -17.29 33.66 26.42
N LEU A 17 -17.12 32.35 26.43
CA LEU A 17 -16.22 31.66 27.35
C LEU A 17 -14.75 31.87 26.95
N LYS A 18 -14.14 32.93 27.48
CA LYS A 18 -12.78 33.36 27.12
C LYS A 18 -11.68 32.34 27.40
N MET A 19 -11.87 31.48 28.41
CA MET A 19 -10.88 30.47 28.85
C MET A 19 -11.13 29.07 28.26
N LEU A 20 -12.19 28.89 27.47
CA LEU A 20 -12.50 27.58 26.90
C LEU A 20 -11.48 27.22 25.83
N LYS A 21 -10.73 26.13 26.05
CA LYS A 21 -9.71 25.64 25.11
C LYS A 21 -10.21 24.60 24.11
N LEU A 22 -11.18 23.77 24.53
CA LEU A 22 -11.71 22.67 23.74
C LEU A 22 -13.24 22.73 23.76
N LEU A 23 -13.84 22.81 22.57
CA LEU A 23 -15.26 22.59 22.37
C LEU A 23 -15.46 21.36 21.49
N ASN A 24 -15.88 20.26 22.11
CA ASN A 24 -16.21 19.01 21.41
C ASN A 24 -17.72 18.77 21.40
N LEU A 25 -18.29 18.85 20.21
CA LEU A 25 -19.70 18.62 19.85
C LEU A 25 -19.84 17.46 18.86
N ARG A 26 -18.84 16.57 18.76
CA ARG A 26 -18.87 15.43 17.86
C ARG A 26 -20.17 14.62 18.01
N ASP A 27 -20.73 14.17 16.90
CA ASP A 27 -21.93 13.36 16.82
C ASP A 27 -23.18 13.96 17.51
N CYS A 28 -23.22 15.29 17.65
CA CYS A 28 -24.46 16.01 18.00
C CYS A 28 -25.40 16.06 16.79
N LYS A 29 -25.95 14.91 16.40
CA LYS A 29 -26.69 14.72 15.14
C LYS A 29 -27.92 15.61 14.98
N SER A 30 -28.56 16.06 16.06
CA SER A 30 -29.69 17.00 16.00
C SER A 30 -29.29 18.48 16.02
N LEU A 31 -28.00 18.80 16.17
CA LEU A 31 -27.53 20.18 16.27
C LEU A 31 -27.81 20.90 14.96
N ARG A 32 -28.61 21.96 15.02
CA ARG A 32 -28.98 22.78 13.84
C ARG A 32 -28.19 24.07 13.78
N ASN A 33 -27.98 24.71 14.94
CA ASN A 33 -27.37 26.03 15.02
C ASN A 33 -26.37 26.12 16.18
N LEU A 34 -25.23 26.73 15.87
CA LEU A 34 -24.34 27.35 16.85
C LEU A 34 -24.79 28.79 17.10
N PRO A 35 -24.32 29.46 18.18
CA PRO A 35 -24.51 30.89 18.35
C PRO A 35 -24.03 31.63 17.10
N THR A 36 -24.74 32.67 16.67
CA THR A 36 -24.43 33.38 15.41
C THR A 36 -23.01 33.95 15.38
N ARG A 37 -22.47 34.29 16.56
CA ARG A 37 -21.12 34.79 16.77
C ARG A 37 -20.41 34.01 17.88
N ILE A 38 -19.16 33.68 17.65
CA ILE A 38 -18.28 33.07 18.66
C ILE A 38 -17.00 33.88 18.83
N GLY A 39 -16.66 34.22 20.08
CA GLY A 39 -15.47 35.00 20.46
C GLY A 39 -14.68 34.33 21.58
N MET A 40 -14.50 33.02 21.47
CA MET A 40 -13.75 32.23 22.46
C MET A 40 -12.24 32.43 22.25
N GLU A 41 -11.68 33.45 22.92
CA GLU A 41 -10.28 33.90 22.75
C GLU A 41 -9.24 32.79 22.93
N SER A 42 -9.41 31.91 23.92
CA SER A 42 -8.47 30.81 24.21
C SER A 42 -8.77 29.50 23.47
N LEU A 43 -9.72 29.47 22.53
CA LEU A 43 -10.13 28.22 21.90
C LEU A 43 -9.01 27.67 21.03
N GLU A 44 -8.53 26.48 21.36
CA GLU A 44 -7.46 25.78 20.64
C GLU A 44 -8.01 24.70 19.69
N THR A 45 -9.15 24.09 20.04
CA THR A 45 -9.76 23.00 19.28
C THR A 45 -11.29 23.09 19.26
N LEU A 46 -11.86 23.08 18.05
CA LEU A 46 -13.30 23.02 17.80
C LEU A 46 -13.64 21.78 16.97
N ILE A 47 -14.39 20.86 17.56
CA ILE A 47 -14.82 19.61 16.93
C ILE A 47 -16.33 19.62 16.78
N LEU A 48 -16.80 19.59 15.53
CA LEU A 48 -18.20 19.51 15.14
C LEU A 48 -18.45 18.28 14.26
N SER A 49 -17.50 17.35 14.17
CA SER A 49 -17.61 16.17 13.31
C SER A 49 -18.90 15.38 13.55
N GLY A 50 -19.55 14.93 12.48
CA GLY A 50 -20.80 14.18 12.59
C GLY A 50 -22.02 15.00 13.01
N CYS A 51 -21.93 16.34 13.08
CA CYS A 51 -23.10 17.22 13.26
C CYS A 51 -23.92 17.33 11.95
N SER A 52 -24.55 16.22 11.54
CA SER A 52 -25.21 16.05 10.24
C SER A 52 -26.34 17.04 9.94
N ASN A 53 -26.92 17.70 10.96
CA ASN A 53 -27.98 18.69 10.80
C ASN A 53 -27.50 20.15 10.89
N LEU A 54 -26.20 20.39 11.12
CA LEU A 54 -25.64 21.73 11.26
C LEU A 54 -25.62 22.43 9.89
N VAL A 55 -26.40 23.49 9.75
CA VAL A 55 -26.63 24.14 8.45
C VAL A 55 -25.54 25.15 8.11
N ARG A 56 -24.96 25.82 9.11
CA ARG A 56 -23.97 26.88 8.89
C ARG A 56 -22.93 26.89 9.99
N PHE A 57 -21.72 27.31 9.64
CA PHE A 57 -20.70 27.68 10.61
C PHE A 57 -20.92 29.14 11.09
N PRO A 58 -20.73 29.45 12.38
CA PRO A 58 -20.95 30.79 12.92
C PRO A 58 -19.91 31.80 12.45
N GLU A 59 -20.25 33.09 12.51
CA GLU A 59 -19.26 34.15 12.32
C GLU A 59 -18.30 34.19 13.52
N ILE A 60 -17.03 34.48 13.26
CA ILE A 60 -16.05 34.78 14.29
C ILE A 60 -16.17 36.24 14.70
N ASP A 61 -16.27 36.48 16.00
CA ASP A 61 -16.25 37.81 16.61
C ASP A 61 -14.98 37.96 17.45
N GLY A 62 -14.23 39.04 17.24
CA GLY A 62 -12.88 39.20 17.79
C GLY A 62 -11.84 38.28 17.15
N LYS A 63 -10.68 38.14 17.78
CA LYS A 63 -9.57 37.33 17.25
C LYS A 63 -9.51 35.98 17.94
N ILE A 64 -9.64 34.89 17.18
CA ILE A 64 -9.38 33.52 17.67
C ILE A 64 -7.96 33.13 17.25
N GLU A 65 -6.97 33.72 17.91
CA GLU A 65 -5.55 33.56 17.56
C GLU A 65 -4.99 32.18 18.00
N HIS A 66 -5.72 31.44 18.83
CA HIS A 66 -5.24 30.17 19.39
C HIS A 66 -5.81 28.93 18.71
N LEU A 67 -6.78 29.05 17.80
CA LEU A 67 -7.42 27.89 17.20
C LEU A 67 -6.47 27.18 16.25
N LYS A 68 -6.09 25.96 16.62
CA LYS A 68 -5.19 25.09 15.86
C LYS A 68 -5.94 24.02 15.09
N THR A 69 -7.07 23.56 15.60
CA THR A 69 -7.85 22.47 14.99
C THR A 69 -9.31 22.85 14.82
N LEU A 70 -9.79 22.76 13.57
CA LEU A 70 -11.19 22.87 13.20
C LEU A 70 -11.61 21.62 12.43
N ASP A 71 -12.53 20.84 13.02
CA ASP A 71 -13.08 19.62 12.43
C ASP A 71 -14.58 19.80 12.15
N LEU A 72 -14.92 19.91 10.88
CA LEU A 72 -16.29 19.99 10.35
C LEU A 72 -16.67 18.75 9.55
N SER A 73 -15.90 17.66 9.68
CA SER A 73 -16.13 16.46 8.88
C SER A 73 -17.55 15.89 9.09
N SER A 74 -18.15 15.33 8.05
CA SER A 74 -19.52 14.78 8.10
C SER A 74 -20.60 15.82 8.48
N CYS A 75 -20.33 17.13 8.34
CA CYS A 75 -21.35 18.18 8.45
C CYS A 75 -22.04 18.39 7.09
N TYR A 76 -22.88 17.44 6.68
CA TYR A 76 -23.50 17.34 5.35
C TYR A 76 -24.44 18.48 4.94
N LYS A 77 -24.62 19.53 5.73
CA LYS A 77 -25.46 20.69 5.38
C LYS A 77 -24.67 22.00 5.30
N ILE A 78 -23.40 22.00 5.68
CA ILE A 78 -22.54 23.18 5.54
C ILE A 78 -22.13 23.30 4.08
N GLU A 79 -22.63 24.34 3.41
CA GLU A 79 -22.35 24.64 2.00
C GLU A 79 -21.21 25.65 1.82
N TYR A 80 -20.99 26.52 2.80
CA TYR A 80 -19.95 27.54 2.75
C TYR A 80 -19.42 27.84 4.15
N LEU A 81 -18.23 28.43 4.18
CA LEU A 81 -17.62 28.99 5.38
C LEU A 81 -17.60 30.51 5.31
N PRO A 82 -17.80 31.23 6.42
CA PRO A 82 -17.82 32.67 6.41
C PRO A 82 -16.41 33.25 6.17
N VAL A 83 -16.34 34.35 5.42
CA VAL A 83 -15.06 34.94 4.94
C VAL A 83 -14.16 35.41 6.09
N ASN A 84 -14.73 35.77 7.24
CA ASN A 84 -13.97 36.17 8.42
C ASN A 84 -13.12 35.05 9.04
N LEU A 85 -13.26 33.78 8.62
CA LEU A 85 -12.33 32.71 9.01
C LEU A 85 -10.91 32.91 8.47
N GLN A 86 -10.69 33.83 7.53
CA GLN A 86 -9.34 34.21 7.09
C GLN A 86 -8.46 34.72 8.25
N GLN A 87 -9.05 35.15 9.37
CA GLN A 87 -8.35 35.65 10.56
C GLN A 87 -7.76 34.55 11.45
N ILE A 88 -8.08 33.27 11.19
CA ILE A 88 -7.58 32.14 11.97
C ILE A 88 -6.21 31.69 11.41
N GLU A 89 -5.26 32.60 11.43
CA GLU A 89 -3.95 32.43 10.76
C GLU A 89 -3.10 31.28 11.33
N PHE A 90 -3.36 30.89 12.59
CA PHE A 90 -2.65 29.84 13.31
C PHE A 90 -3.26 28.44 13.17
N LEU A 91 -4.29 28.29 12.31
CA LEU A 91 -4.92 26.99 12.09
C LEU A 91 -3.92 25.99 11.50
N GLU A 92 -3.76 24.85 12.16
CA GLU A 92 -2.85 23.78 11.76
C GLU A 92 -3.58 22.60 11.10
N LYS A 93 -4.82 22.34 11.50
CA LYS A 93 -5.67 21.26 10.97
C LYS A 93 -7.05 21.79 10.61
N LEU A 94 -7.45 21.56 9.36
CA LEU A 94 -8.77 21.85 8.83
C LEU A 94 -9.35 20.61 8.15
N ASP A 95 -10.46 20.10 8.67
CA ASP A 95 -11.18 18.98 8.08
C ASP A 95 -12.57 19.44 7.61
N LEU A 96 -12.78 19.42 6.29
CA LEU A 96 -14.02 19.76 5.60
C LEU A 96 -14.60 18.54 4.87
N SER A 97 -14.11 17.34 5.16
CA SER A 97 -14.52 16.10 4.51
C SER A 97 -16.02 15.87 4.66
N GLU A 98 -16.69 15.41 3.60
CA GLU A 98 -18.11 15.09 3.66
C GLU A 98 -19.03 16.27 4.04
N THR A 99 -18.61 17.51 3.76
CA THR A 99 -19.49 18.69 3.82
C THR A 99 -20.30 18.85 2.52
N SER A 100 -21.16 19.86 2.42
CA SER A 100 -21.73 20.29 1.13
C SER A 100 -20.83 21.29 0.39
N ILE A 101 -19.67 21.64 0.97
CA ILE A 101 -18.75 22.60 0.37
C ILE A 101 -18.22 21.98 -0.92
N THR A 102 -18.55 22.60 -2.06
CA THR A 102 -18.18 22.09 -3.38
C THR A 102 -16.78 22.52 -3.81
N GLU A 103 -16.27 23.61 -3.24
CA GLU A 103 -14.93 24.13 -3.46
C GLU A 103 -14.32 24.62 -2.14
N PRO A 104 -13.03 24.36 -1.86
CA PRO A 104 -12.38 24.92 -0.68
C PRO A 104 -12.60 26.45 -0.62
N PRO A 105 -12.76 27.03 0.58
CA PRO A 105 -13.02 28.46 0.70
C PRO A 105 -11.90 29.29 0.09
N SER A 106 -12.24 30.38 -0.60
CA SER A 106 -11.25 31.21 -1.29
C SER A 106 -10.14 31.74 -0.39
N PHE A 107 -10.41 31.99 0.89
CA PHE A 107 -9.41 32.47 1.85
C PHE A 107 -8.40 31.41 2.31
N ILE A 108 -8.51 30.15 1.87
CA ILE A 108 -7.68 29.05 2.36
C ILE A 108 -6.17 29.32 2.23
N PHE A 109 -5.75 30.09 1.24
CA PHE A 109 -4.34 30.47 1.03
C PHE A 109 -3.78 31.42 2.12
N HIS A 110 -4.63 32.01 2.96
CA HIS A 110 -4.19 32.80 4.13
C HIS A 110 -3.79 31.90 5.31
N LEU A 111 -4.20 30.63 5.33
CA LEU A 111 -3.93 29.68 6.42
C LEU A 111 -2.51 29.10 6.29
N LYS A 112 -1.49 29.96 6.36
CA LYS A 112 -0.08 29.61 6.09
C LYS A 112 0.52 28.57 7.05
N ASN A 113 -0.07 28.41 8.23
CA ASN A 113 0.34 27.43 9.24
C ASN A 113 -0.34 26.07 9.07
N LEU A 114 -1.21 25.91 8.06
CA LEU A 114 -1.95 24.68 7.85
C LEU A 114 -1.02 23.52 7.52
N LYS A 115 -1.08 22.47 8.32
CA LYS A 115 -0.30 21.23 8.19
C LYS A 115 -1.15 20.09 7.62
N ILE A 116 -2.45 20.07 7.95
CA ILE A 116 -3.39 19.04 7.52
C ILE A 116 -4.62 19.71 6.92
N LEU A 117 -4.91 19.37 5.67
CA LEU A 117 -6.13 19.77 4.97
C LEU A 117 -6.83 18.53 4.46
N SER A 118 -8.08 18.33 4.86
CA SER A 118 -8.94 17.28 4.30
C SER A 118 -10.16 17.89 3.65
N PHE A 119 -10.34 17.58 2.38
CA PHE A 119 -11.45 18.00 1.55
C PHE A 119 -11.88 16.81 0.70
N ASN A 120 -12.85 16.06 1.20
CA ASN A 120 -13.41 14.90 0.51
C ASN A 120 -14.70 15.31 -0.22
N GLY A 121 -14.79 15.04 -1.52
CA GLY A 121 -16.03 15.22 -2.26
C GLY A 121 -17.07 14.19 -1.81
N ARG A 122 -18.36 14.50 -1.97
CA ARG A 122 -19.37 13.45 -1.81
C ARG A 122 -19.15 12.44 -2.91
N LYS A 123 -19.12 11.15 -2.57
CA LYS A 123 -19.39 10.10 -3.56
C LYS A 123 -20.69 10.48 -4.26
N GLY A 124 -20.58 10.98 -5.49
CA GLY A 124 -21.70 11.02 -6.41
C GLY A 124 -22.24 9.60 -6.56
N PRO A 125 -23.46 9.40 -7.06
CA PRO A 125 -23.89 8.08 -7.46
C PRO A 125 -22.77 7.50 -8.33
N SER A 126 -22.15 6.41 -7.86
CA SER A 126 -21.17 5.64 -8.63
C SER A 126 -21.70 5.58 -10.05
N TYR A 127 -20.99 6.17 -11.01
CA TYR A 127 -21.28 5.92 -12.40
C TYR A 127 -21.01 4.43 -12.55
N LYS A 128 -22.03 3.60 -12.36
CA LYS A 128 -21.98 2.17 -12.64
C LYS A 128 -21.34 2.09 -14.01
N SER A 129 -20.17 1.49 -14.05
CA SER A 129 -19.52 1.10 -15.27
C SER A 129 -20.58 0.43 -16.14
N ARG A 130 -21.00 1.08 -17.22
CA ARG A 130 -21.56 0.34 -18.35
C ARG A 130 -20.37 -0.44 -18.90
N PRO A 131 -20.34 -1.77 -18.81
CA PRO A 131 -19.36 -2.52 -19.57
C PRO A 131 -19.72 -2.32 -21.05
N ASN A 132 -18.72 -2.10 -21.90
CA ASN A 132 -18.80 -2.03 -23.37
C ASN A 132 -19.10 -0.67 -23.99
N LEU A 133 -18.21 0.31 -23.80
CA LEU A 133 -17.95 1.35 -24.80
C LEU A 133 -16.44 1.52 -24.98
N PRO A 134 -15.91 1.59 -26.22
CA PRO A 134 -14.49 1.80 -26.47
C PRO A 134 -13.98 3.07 -25.78
N SER A 135 -12.81 2.94 -25.15
CA SER A 135 -12.15 3.80 -24.17
C SER A 135 -11.89 5.26 -24.59
N LEU A 136 -12.19 5.64 -25.83
CA LEU A 136 -11.97 6.98 -26.35
C LEU A 136 -13.19 7.92 -26.17
N PHE A 137 -14.41 7.39 -26.00
CA PHE A 137 -15.61 8.22 -25.87
C PHE A 137 -15.85 8.78 -24.47
N LYS A 138 -15.15 8.29 -23.43
CA LYS A 138 -15.21 8.86 -22.08
C LYS A 138 -14.41 10.16 -21.94
N VAL A 139 -13.39 10.35 -22.76
CA VAL A 139 -12.53 11.56 -22.77
C VAL A 139 -13.28 12.79 -23.30
N ILE A 140 -14.41 12.61 -23.99
CA ILE A 140 -15.22 13.69 -24.59
C ILE A 140 -16.50 13.97 -23.76
N GLN A 141 -16.57 13.59 -22.48
CA GLN A 141 -17.52 14.25 -21.57
C GLN A 141 -16.97 15.65 -21.26
N GLY A 142 -17.37 16.58 -22.14
CA GLY A 142 -16.82 17.92 -22.26
C GLY A 142 -16.77 18.71 -20.96
N ARG A 143 -15.64 19.42 -20.79
CA ARG A 143 -15.53 20.79 -20.24
C ARG A 143 -16.52 21.20 -19.13
N ARG A 144 -16.86 20.29 -18.21
CA ARG A 144 -17.31 20.70 -16.88
C ARG A 144 -16.04 21.06 -16.14
N THR A 145 -15.81 22.35 -15.93
CA THR A 145 -14.75 22.81 -15.04
C THR A 145 -15.05 22.23 -13.66
N ASN A 146 -14.22 21.28 -13.22
CA ASN A 146 -14.31 20.79 -11.85
C ASN A 146 -14.03 21.99 -10.93
N PRO A 147 -14.96 22.39 -10.04
CA PRO A 147 -14.73 23.51 -9.12
C PRO A 147 -13.45 23.34 -8.31
N MET A 148 -13.14 22.10 -7.92
CA MET A 148 -11.92 21.76 -7.19
C MET A 148 -10.65 22.00 -8.03
N ALA A 149 -10.67 21.68 -9.33
CA ALA A 149 -9.53 21.91 -10.22
C ALA A 149 -9.15 23.39 -10.34
N ARG A 150 -10.13 24.29 -10.28
CA ARG A 150 -9.89 25.75 -10.28
C ARG A 150 -9.21 26.23 -8.99
N MET A 151 -9.38 25.51 -7.89
CA MET A 151 -8.88 25.87 -6.57
C MET A 151 -7.49 25.29 -6.26
N LEU A 152 -7.09 24.18 -6.91
CA LEU A 152 -5.77 23.57 -6.71
C LEU A 152 -4.60 24.55 -6.87
N PRO A 153 -4.59 25.50 -7.82
CA PRO A 153 -3.56 26.54 -7.89
C PRO A 153 -3.46 27.38 -6.62
N LEU A 154 -4.57 27.63 -5.92
CA LEU A 154 -4.60 28.42 -4.69
C LEU A 154 -4.01 27.67 -3.50
N LEU A 155 -4.02 26.33 -3.52
CA LEU A 155 -3.35 25.52 -2.50
C LEU A 155 -1.82 25.59 -2.59
N SER A 156 -1.25 25.99 -3.73
CA SER A 156 0.21 26.07 -3.91
C SER A 156 0.91 26.98 -2.89
N GLY A 157 0.21 27.96 -2.32
CA GLY A 157 0.73 28.84 -1.27
C GLY A 157 0.89 28.19 0.11
N LEU A 158 0.37 26.98 0.32
CA LEU A 158 0.37 26.28 1.60
C LEU A 158 1.68 25.49 1.83
N SER A 159 2.80 26.20 1.95
CA SER A 159 4.13 25.60 2.06
C SER A 159 4.35 24.74 3.31
N SER A 160 3.56 24.95 4.37
CA SER A 160 3.59 24.18 5.62
C SER A 160 2.80 22.86 5.56
N LEU A 161 2.04 22.63 4.49
CA LEU A 161 1.11 21.51 4.37
C LEU A 161 1.89 20.19 4.29
N ARG A 162 1.50 19.22 5.13
CA ARG A 162 2.13 17.90 5.26
C ARG A 162 1.19 16.79 4.81
N SER A 163 -0.11 16.96 5.00
CA SER A 163 -1.13 16.00 4.60
C SER A 163 -2.26 16.70 3.86
N LEU A 164 -2.57 16.20 2.67
CA LEU A 164 -3.65 16.67 1.82
C LEU A 164 -4.52 15.48 1.41
N ASN A 165 -5.79 15.52 1.80
CA ASN A 165 -6.79 14.55 1.37
C ASN A 165 -7.76 15.21 0.40
N LEU A 166 -7.79 14.70 -0.84
CA LEU A 166 -8.66 15.11 -1.95
C LEU A 166 -9.43 13.91 -2.52
N ARG A 167 -9.79 12.96 -1.65
CA ARG A 167 -10.59 11.79 -2.00
C ARG A 167 -11.93 12.20 -2.64
N ASP A 168 -12.42 11.37 -3.56
CA ASP A 168 -13.74 11.48 -4.22
C ASP A 168 -14.07 12.90 -4.75
N CYS A 169 -13.06 13.70 -5.13
CA CYS A 169 -13.20 15.09 -5.59
C CYS A 169 -13.50 15.22 -7.10
N ASN A 170 -13.76 14.08 -7.78
CA ASN A 170 -14.02 14.02 -9.22
C ASN A 170 -12.90 14.62 -10.09
N LEU A 171 -11.66 14.66 -9.60
CA LEU A 171 -10.49 15.17 -10.33
C LEU A 171 -10.14 14.24 -11.50
N CYS A 172 -9.66 14.80 -12.61
CA CYS A 172 -9.18 14.04 -13.76
C CYS A 172 -7.81 14.54 -14.24
N GLU A 173 -7.31 13.98 -15.35
CA GLU A 173 -6.03 14.42 -15.91
C GLU A 173 -6.04 15.90 -16.29
N GLY A 174 -4.96 16.60 -15.94
CA GLY A 174 -4.84 18.04 -16.16
C GLY A 174 -5.46 18.92 -15.08
N ASP A 175 -6.30 18.38 -14.19
CA ASP A 175 -6.86 19.16 -13.07
C ASP A 175 -5.80 19.51 -12.02
N ILE A 176 -4.81 18.64 -11.79
CA ILE A 176 -3.68 18.96 -10.93
C ILE A 176 -2.76 19.95 -11.65
N PRO A 177 -2.61 21.19 -11.14
CA PRO A 177 -1.85 22.22 -11.82
C PRO A 177 -0.36 21.85 -11.90
N ARG A 178 0.30 22.36 -12.94
CA ARG A 178 1.74 22.11 -13.20
C ARG A 178 2.63 22.59 -12.05
N ASP A 179 2.22 23.64 -11.35
CA ASP A 179 2.92 24.25 -10.22
C ASP A 179 2.36 23.81 -8.85
N PHE A 180 2.06 22.52 -8.70
CA PHE A 180 1.79 21.91 -7.40
C PHE A 180 3.03 21.82 -6.47
N SER A 181 4.20 22.28 -6.97
CA SER A 181 5.48 22.29 -6.26
C SER A 181 5.53 23.20 -5.02
N GLY A 182 4.59 24.14 -4.89
CA GLY A 182 4.52 25.02 -3.72
C GLY A 182 4.28 24.25 -2.41
N LEU A 183 3.72 23.04 -2.50
CA LEU A 183 3.53 22.11 -1.38
C LEU A 183 4.82 21.34 -1.02
N SER A 184 5.92 22.06 -0.84
CA SER A 184 7.27 21.51 -0.61
C SER A 184 7.44 20.73 0.71
N CYS A 185 6.46 20.81 1.62
CA CYS A 185 6.41 20.01 2.86
C CYS A 185 5.48 18.81 2.79
N LEU A 186 4.80 18.57 1.65
CA LEU A 186 3.78 17.54 1.53
C LEU A 186 4.41 16.15 1.64
N MET A 187 3.84 15.35 2.53
CA MET A 187 4.31 14.02 2.90
C MET A 187 3.29 12.93 2.57
N ILE A 188 2.00 13.26 2.71
CA ILE A 188 0.87 12.36 2.52
C ILE A 188 -0.11 13.02 1.56
N LEU A 189 -0.44 12.32 0.47
CA LEU A 189 -1.44 12.75 -0.51
C LEU A 189 -2.44 11.62 -0.78
N ASP A 190 -3.71 11.87 -0.50
CA ASP A 190 -4.81 10.98 -0.85
C ASP A 190 -5.58 11.58 -2.03
N LEU A 191 -5.54 10.88 -3.16
CA LEU A 191 -6.26 11.17 -4.41
C LEU A 191 -7.20 10.02 -4.80
N SER A 192 -7.53 9.13 -3.86
CA SER A 192 -8.40 7.98 -4.14
C SER A 192 -9.82 8.39 -4.56
N GLY A 193 -10.50 7.54 -5.34
CA GLY A 193 -11.86 7.80 -5.81
C GLY A 193 -11.99 8.92 -6.86
N ASN A 194 -10.89 9.33 -7.50
CA ASN A 194 -10.89 10.30 -8.59
C ASN A 194 -10.85 9.60 -9.96
N ASN A 195 -10.76 10.35 -11.06
CA ASN A 195 -10.86 9.84 -12.43
C ASN A 195 -9.50 9.82 -13.17
N PHE A 196 -8.38 9.68 -12.45
CA PHE A 196 -7.05 9.61 -13.07
C PHE A 196 -6.87 8.31 -13.87
N ILE A 197 -6.23 8.39 -15.04
CA ILE A 197 -5.85 7.22 -15.85
C ILE A 197 -4.35 6.88 -15.75
N SER A 198 -3.54 7.84 -15.29
CA SER A 198 -2.09 7.74 -15.06
C SER A 198 -1.65 8.60 -13.86
N ILE A 199 -0.40 8.45 -13.38
CA ILE A 199 0.11 9.28 -12.30
C ILE A 199 0.37 10.71 -12.85
N PRO A 200 -0.20 11.77 -12.24
CA PRO A 200 0.02 13.13 -12.71
C PRO A 200 1.49 13.55 -12.61
N ALA A 201 2.06 14.02 -13.72
CA ALA A 201 3.48 14.41 -13.79
C ALA A 201 3.88 15.50 -12.78
N SER A 202 2.95 16.35 -12.34
CA SER A 202 3.21 17.37 -11.32
C SER A 202 3.61 16.79 -9.95
N LEU A 203 3.22 15.54 -9.64
CA LEU A 203 3.55 14.89 -8.37
C LEU A 203 5.03 14.50 -8.26
N THR A 204 5.71 14.34 -9.41
CA THR A 204 7.15 13.98 -9.49
C THR A 204 8.07 15.03 -8.85
N ARG A 205 7.57 16.26 -8.63
CA ARG A 205 8.34 17.36 -8.00
C ARG A 205 8.23 17.38 -6.47
N LEU A 206 7.39 16.53 -5.87
CA LEU A 206 7.15 16.49 -4.43
C LEU A 206 8.20 15.62 -3.72
N SER A 207 9.34 16.21 -3.38
CA SER A 207 10.51 15.49 -2.86
C SER A 207 10.39 14.91 -1.44
N LYS A 208 9.30 15.23 -0.72
CA LYS A 208 9.01 14.69 0.63
C LYS A 208 7.82 13.73 0.65
N LEU A 209 7.18 13.49 -0.50
CA LEU A 209 5.98 12.67 -0.60
C LEU A 209 6.34 11.19 -0.41
N TRP A 210 6.08 10.66 0.78
CA TRP A 210 6.36 9.27 1.10
C TRP A 210 5.12 8.37 1.01
N PHE A 211 3.90 8.95 1.06
CA PHE A 211 2.63 8.23 0.93
C PHE A 211 1.77 8.84 -0.18
N LEU A 212 1.34 8.00 -1.12
CA LEU A 212 0.40 8.36 -2.20
C LEU A 212 -0.69 7.29 -2.34
N ASP A 213 -1.95 7.73 -2.23
CA ASP A 213 -3.11 6.88 -2.50
C ASP A 213 -3.83 7.34 -3.77
N LEU A 214 -3.92 6.44 -4.75
CA LEU A 214 -4.60 6.57 -6.03
C LEU A 214 -5.60 5.41 -6.24
N SER A 215 -6.09 4.84 -5.14
CA SER A 215 -7.06 3.73 -5.16
C SER A 215 -8.40 4.15 -5.77
N ASN A 216 -9.10 3.21 -6.39
CA ASN A 216 -10.42 3.36 -7.01
C ASN A 216 -10.45 4.51 -8.02
N CYS A 217 -9.36 4.69 -8.77
CA CYS A 217 -9.32 5.58 -9.93
C CYS A 217 -9.64 4.79 -11.21
N ASN A 218 -9.36 5.38 -12.37
CA ASN A 218 -9.51 4.72 -13.67
C ASN A 218 -8.13 4.35 -14.26
N MET A 219 -7.12 4.13 -13.42
CA MET A 219 -5.75 3.95 -13.89
C MET A 219 -5.57 2.67 -14.67
N CYS A 220 -4.96 2.76 -15.84
CA CYS A 220 -4.61 1.60 -16.68
C CYS A 220 -3.11 1.51 -16.97
N THR A 221 -2.38 2.60 -16.72
CA THR A 221 -0.93 2.70 -16.84
C THR A 221 -0.38 3.60 -15.74
N LEU A 222 0.89 3.44 -15.38
CA LEU A 222 1.58 4.39 -14.50
C LEU A 222 2.11 5.61 -15.29
N GLY A 223 2.13 5.56 -16.62
CA GLY A 223 2.68 6.58 -17.52
C GLY A 223 4.17 6.37 -17.85
N GLU A 224 4.60 6.84 -19.02
CA GLU A 224 5.97 6.64 -19.55
C GLU A 224 6.97 7.76 -19.21
N ALA A 225 6.56 8.79 -18.45
CA ALA A 225 7.44 9.87 -17.99
C ALA A 225 7.54 9.92 -16.45
N ASP A 226 8.73 9.59 -15.95
CA ASP A 226 9.28 9.92 -14.62
C ASP A 226 8.59 9.40 -13.35
N ILE A 227 8.31 8.09 -13.27
CA ILE A 227 8.23 7.42 -11.95
C ILE A 227 9.51 7.71 -11.13
N HIS A 228 10.65 7.91 -11.80
CA HIS A 228 11.92 8.37 -11.21
C HIS A 228 11.80 9.59 -10.30
N GLY A 229 10.92 10.55 -10.61
CA GLY A 229 10.75 11.74 -9.78
C GLY A 229 10.11 11.43 -8.42
N LEU A 230 9.39 10.32 -8.29
CA LEU A 230 8.78 9.84 -7.05
C LEU A 230 9.78 9.10 -6.15
N SER A 231 11.07 9.45 -6.21
CA SER A 231 12.16 8.80 -5.46
C SER A 231 11.99 8.79 -3.93
N SER A 232 11.16 9.68 -3.38
CA SER A 232 10.86 9.74 -1.94
C SER A 232 9.74 8.80 -1.49
N LEU A 233 9.01 8.20 -2.44
CA LEU A 233 7.82 7.42 -2.18
C LEU A 233 8.17 6.11 -1.44
N SER A 234 7.41 5.83 -0.39
CA SER A 234 7.56 4.65 0.45
C SER A 234 6.30 3.78 0.45
N HIS A 235 5.12 4.36 0.29
CA HIS A 235 3.84 3.67 0.22
C HIS A 235 3.06 4.16 -0.99
N LEU A 236 2.66 3.23 -1.86
CA LEU A 236 1.87 3.51 -3.06
C LEU A 236 0.63 2.62 -3.09
N TYR A 237 -0.55 3.21 -2.96
CA TYR A 237 -1.82 2.49 -3.00
C TYR A 237 -2.54 2.74 -4.33
N LEU A 238 -2.89 1.64 -5.00
CA LEU A 238 -3.43 1.56 -6.36
C LEU A 238 -4.60 0.58 -6.44
N LYS A 239 -5.21 0.24 -5.29
CA LYS A 239 -6.34 -0.69 -5.19
C LYS A 239 -7.48 -0.32 -6.15
N GLY A 240 -8.15 -1.30 -6.75
CA GLY A 240 -9.38 -1.08 -7.52
C GLY A 240 -9.19 -0.31 -8.83
N ASN A 241 -8.01 -0.38 -9.45
CA ASN A 241 -7.72 0.22 -10.75
C ASN A 241 -7.77 -0.81 -11.89
N ASN A 242 -7.61 -0.36 -13.13
CA ASN A 242 -7.78 -1.15 -14.36
C ASN A 242 -6.44 -1.53 -15.01
N PHE A 243 -5.41 -1.82 -14.22
CA PHE A 243 -4.10 -2.24 -14.73
C PHE A 243 -4.19 -3.60 -15.43
N ILE A 244 -3.51 -3.75 -16.57
CA ILE A 244 -3.30 -5.06 -17.21
C ILE A 244 -1.93 -5.62 -16.78
N THR A 245 -0.92 -4.75 -16.73
CA THR A 245 0.43 -5.06 -16.24
C THR A 245 0.97 -3.87 -15.45
N ILE A 246 1.94 -4.13 -14.58
CA ILE A 246 2.70 -3.10 -13.87
C ILE A 246 4.08 -2.96 -14.52
N PRO A 247 4.53 -1.74 -14.87
CA PRO A 247 5.81 -1.55 -15.54
C PRO A 247 7.00 -1.82 -14.61
N LEU A 248 8.12 -2.27 -15.19
CA LEU A 248 9.37 -2.54 -14.46
C LEU A 248 9.92 -1.28 -13.78
N ALA A 249 9.63 -0.08 -14.29
CA ALA A 249 10.08 1.19 -13.71
C ALA A 249 9.68 1.35 -12.22
N LEU A 250 8.63 0.67 -11.74
CA LEU A 250 8.26 0.69 -10.33
C LEU A 250 9.34 0.07 -9.43
N THR A 251 10.11 -0.92 -9.92
CA THR A 251 11.21 -1.54 -9.16
C THR A 251 12.37 -0.57 -8.90
N GLN A 252 12.46 0.52 -9.67
CA GLN A 252 13.54 1.51 -9.54
C GLN A 252 13.28 2.49 -8.37
N LEU A 253 12.10 2.46 -7.75
CA LEU A 253 11.81 3.25 -6.56
C LEU A 253 12.49 2.64 -5.33
N SER A 254 13.72 3.06 -5.07
CA SER A 254 14.58 2.49 -4.01
C SER A 254 14.00 2.60 -2.58
N ARG A 255 13.08 3.54 -2.34
CA ARG A 255 12.46 3.77 -1.02
C ARG A 255 11.08 3.14 -0.87
N LEU A 256 10.53 2.54 -1.94
CA LEU A 256 9.20 1.93 -1.93
C LEU A 256 9.24 0.68 -1.05
N LYS A 257 8.45 0.71 0.04
CA LYS A 257 8.34 -0.36 1.02
C LYS A 257 7.02 -1.10 0.90
N SER A 258 5.94 -0.40 0.56
CA SER A 258 4.60 -0.98 0.48
C SER A 258 3.92 -0.61 -0.84
N LEU A 259 3.34 -1.60 -1.50
CA LEU A 259 2.56 -1.47 -2.73
C LEU A 259 1.24 -2.22 -2.59
N GLU A 260 0.12 -1.50 -2.75
CA GLU A 260 -1.21 -2.11 -2.75
C GLU A 260 -1.86 -2.02 -4.14
N LEU A 261 -2.24 -3.19 -4.69
CA LEU A 261 -2.84 -3.41 -6.00
C LEU A 261 -4.12 -4.27 -5.89
N SER A 262 -4.69 -4.41 -4.69
CA SER A 262 -5.88 -5.19 -4.43
C SER A 262 -7.03 -4.85 -5.39
N TYR A 263 -7.82 -5.83 -5.80
CA TYR A 263 -9.01 -5.68 -6.65
C TYR A 263 -8.74 -5.04 -8.03
N CYS A 264 -7.51 -5.14 -8.56
CA CYS A 264 -7.21 -4.84 -9.96
C CYS A 264 -7.60 -6.05 -10.83
N THR A 265 -8.87 -6.13 -11.25
CA THR A 265 -9.45 -7.35 -11.83
C THR A 265 -8.89 -7.75 -13.19
N GLU A 266 -8.32 -6.80 -13.94
CA GLU A 266 -7.71 -7.00 -15.26
C GLU A 266 -6.20 -7.30 -15.20
N LEU A 267 -5.60 -7.22 -14.02
CA LEU A 267 -4.15 -7.39 -13.84
C LEU A 267 -3.76 -8.84 -14.14
N LYS A 268 -2.91 -9.04 -15.15
CA LYS A 268 -2.47 -10.38 -15.60
C LYS A 268 -1.11 -10.78 -15.07
N SER A 269 -0.19 -9.82 -14.94
CA SER A 269 1.17 -10.11 -14.50
C SER A 269 1.80 -8.98 -13.69
N LEU A 270 2.73 -9.38 -12.80
CA LEU A 270 3.57 -8.49 -12.01
C LEU A 270 5.06 -8.69 -12.31
N PRO A 271 5.87 -7.61 -12.40
CA PRO A 271 7.32 -7.70 -12.56
C PRO A 271 8.00 -8.14 -11.25
N GLU A 272 9.34 -8.15 -11.20
CA GLU A 272 10.15 -8.59 -10.05
C GLU A 272 10.14 -7.59 -8.87
N LEU A 273 8.94 -7.24 -8.41
CA LEU A 273 8.68 -6.20 -7.40
C LEU A 273 9.24 -6.54 -6.01
N LEU A 274 9.34 -7.82 -5.68
CA LEU A 274 9.67 -8.31 -4.35
C LEU A 274 11.16 -8.20 -4.02
N THR A 275 11.99 -7.89 -5.03
CA THR A 275 13.41 -7.61 -4.82
C THR A 275 13.64 -6.33 -4.01
N THR A 276 12.76 -5.33 -4.16
CA THR A 276 12.94 -3.99 -3.58
C THR A 276 11.89 -3.63 -2.53
N ILE A 277 10.66 -4.16 -2.67
CA ILE A 277 9.49 -3.81 -1.86
C ILE A 277 9.31 -4.83 -0.71
N ALA A 278 8.98 -4.34 0.49
CA ALA A 278 8.73 -5.19 1.65
C ALA A 278 7.33 -5.80 1.58
N ASP A 279 6.30 -5.00 1.33
CA ASP A 279 4.90 -5.43 1.38
C ASP A 279 4.23 -5.27 0.02
N VAL A 280 3.75 -6.36 -0.57
CA VAL A 280 2.96 -6.35 -1.80
C VAL A 280 1.59 -6.96 -1.54
N ILE A 281 0.55 -6.14 -1.63
CA ILE A 281 -0.83 -6.54 -1.42
C ILE A 281 -1.54 -6.56 -2.77
N ILE A 282 -1.97 -7.72 -3.24
CA ILE A 282 -2.58 -7.97 -4.56
C ILE A 282 -3.88 -8.77 -4.42
N ASP A 283 -4.57 -8.65 -3.29
CA ASP A 283 -5.79 -9.39 -2.98
C ASP A 283 -6.90 -9.17 -4.00
N GLY A 284 -7.66 -10.20 -4.36
CA GLY A 284 -8.82 -10.10 -5.24
C GLY A 284 -8.48 -9.79 -6.71
N CYS A 285 -7.22 -9.92 -7.14
CA CYS A 285 -6.83 -9.81 -8.55
C CYS A 285 -7.24 -11.06 -9.34
N ALA A 286 -8.49 -11.08 -9.81
CA ALA A 286 -9.09 -12.27 -10.44
C ALA A 286 -8.43 -12.73 -11.75
N SER A 287 -7.72 -11.84 -12.47
CA SER A 287 -7.03 -12.18 -13.72
C SER A 287 -5.53 -12.42 -13.57
N LEU A 288 -4.99 -12.36 -12.35
CA LEU A 288 -3.55 -12.47 -12.13
C LEU A 288 -3.09 -13.90 -12.36
N GLU A 289 -2.18 -14.08 -13.31
CA GLU A 289 -1.69 -15.39 -13.74
C GLU A 289 -0.22 -15.60 -13.34
N LEU A 290 0.58 -14.53 -13.36
CA LEU A 290 2.03 -14.62 -13.18
C LEU A 290 2.56 -13.53 -12.24
N VAL A 291 3.38 -13.94 -11.28
CA VAL A 291 4.27 -13.04 -10.52
C VAL A 291 5.70 -13.40 -10.89
N ALA A 292 6.43 -12.44 -11.48
CA ALA A 292 7.81 -12.67 -11.87
C ALA A 292 8.66 -13.03 -10.65
N SER A 293 9.62 -13.92 -10.89
CA SER A 293 10.44 -14.49 -9.81
C SER A 293 11.57 -13.52 -9.45
N PRO A 294 11.84 -13.28 -8.17
CA PRO A 294 12.90 -12.36 -7.77
C PRO A 294 14.27 -12.90 -8.22
N SER A 295 15.03 -12.10 -8.96
CA SER A 295 16.38 -12.47 -9.41
C SER A 295 17.47 -12.14 -8.37
N LYS A 296 17.41 -10.96 -7.75
CA LYS A 296 18.37 -10.50 -6.73
C LYS A 296 17.71 -9.53 -5.75
N VAL A 297 17.91 -9.74 -4.46
CA VAL A 297 17.37 -8.86 -3.42
C VAL A 297 18.11 -7.53 -3.42
N CYS A 298 17.35 -6.46 -3.58
CA CYS A 298 17.82 -5.09 -3.70
C CYS A 298 17.11 -4.26 -2.63
N ASN A 299 17.44 -4.48 -1.35
CA ASN A 299 17.17 -3.64 -0.17
C ASN A 299 17.24 -4.53 1.09
N LEU A 300 17.92 -4.06 2.14
CA LEU A 300 18.02 -4.73 3.47
C LEU A 300 16.81 -4.37 4.35
N VAL A 301 15.59 -4.69 3.92
CA VAL A 301 14.46 -4.68 4.87
C VAL A 301 14.45 -6.04 5.56
N ASP A 302 14.18 -6.15 6.85
CA ASP A 302 14.28 -7.45 7.55
C ASP A 302 13.20 -8.46 7.11
N GLU A 303 12.11 -7.97 6.51
CA GLU A 303 10.88 -8.73 6.27
C GLU A 303 10.36 -8.49 4.85
N ALA A 304 9.69 -9.49 4.27
CA ALA A 304 8.99 -9.37 3.00
C ALA A 304 7.68 -10.16 2.99
N LEU A 305 6.59 -9.57 2.50
CA LEU A 305 5.23 -10.09 2.58
C LEU A 305 4.51 -9.96 1.25
N VAL A 306 3.82 -11.03 0.86
CA VAL A 306 2.97 -11.07 -0.33
C VAL A 306 1.57 -11.53 0.05
N TYR A 307 0.59 -10.66 -0.15
CA TYR A 307 -0.82 -10.99 0.05
C TYR A 307 -1.49 -11.14 -1.31
N ALA A 308 -1.94 -12.34 -1.63
CA ALA A 308 -2.66 -12.66 -2.85
C ALA A 308 -3.97 -13.39 -2.54
N ILE A 309 -4.71 -12.91 -1.54
CA ILE A 309 -5.99 -13.52 -1.12
C ILE A 309 -6.97 -13.47 -2.29
N ASN A 310 -7.73 -14.54 -2.48
CA ASN A 310 -8.73 -14.72 -3.53
C ASN A 310 -8.17 -14.58 -4.97
N CYS A 311 -6.85 -14.71 -5.18
CA CYS A 311 -6.22 -14.72 -6.50
C CYS A 311 -6.17 -16.13 -7.11
N PHE A 312 -7.34 -16.69 -7.45
CA PHE A 312 -7.46 -18.11 -7.82
C PHE A 312 -6.71 -18.49 -9.10
N LYS A 313 -6.71 -17.64 -10.14
CA LYS A 313 -5.94 -17.91 -11.37
C LYS A 313 -4.43 -17.98 -11.13
N LEU A 314 -3.92 -17.24 -10.15
CA LEU A 314 -2.50 -17.28 -9.79
C LEU A 314 -2.17 -18.65 -9.19
N ALA A 315 -3.03 -19.17 -8.32
CA ALA A 315 -2.86 -20.48 -7.71
C ALA A 315 -2.99 -21.64 -8.71
N GLU A 316 -3.76 -21.47 -9.79
CA GLU A 316 -3.83 -22.46 -10.89
C GLU A 316 -2.53 -22.54 -11.70
N ASN A 317 -1.86 -21.40 -11.94
CA ASN A 317 -0.68 -21.32 -12.81
C ASN A 317 0.64 -21.47 -12.06
N ILE A 318 0.75 -20.96 -10.83
CA ILE A 318 1.94 -21.06 -9.99
C ILE A 318 1.54 -21.76 -8.69
N ASN A 319 2.02 -23.00 -8.50
CA ASN A 319 1.91 -23.66 -7.21
C ASN A 319 2.62 -22.83 -6.14
N ALA A 320 1.97 -22.63 -4.99
CA ALA A 320 2.49 -21.92 -3.82
C ALA A 320 3.89 -22.39 -3.40
N LEU A 321 4.18 -23.70 -3.53
CA LEU A 321 5.50 -24.26 -3.28
C LEU A 321 6.57 -23.72 -4.25
N THR A 322 6.24 -23.55 -5.52
CA THR A 322 7.15 -22.99 -6.54
C THR A 322 7.47 -21.54 -6.23
N LEU A 323 6.46 -20.76 -5.83
CA LEU A 323 6.65 -19.37 -5.42
C LEU A 323 7.55 -19.31 -4.18
N LEU A 324 7.26 -20.10 -3.14
CA LEU A 324 8.10 -20.19 -1.93
C LEU A 324 9.55 -20.53 -2.27
N ARG A 325 9.78 -21.56 -3.09
CA ARG A 325 11.13 -21.99 -3.47
C ARG A 325 11.93 -20.89 -4.18
N LYS A 326 11.29 -20.17 -5.11
CA LYS A 326 11.89 -19.03 -5.80
C LYS A 326 12.26 -17.91 -4.83
N HIS A 327 11.41 -17.65 -3.84
CA HIS A 327 11.67 -16.67 -2.81
C HIS A 327 12.80 -17.11 -1.88
N LEU A 328 12.78 -18.34 -1.37
CA LEU A 328 13.86 -18.89 -0.54
C LEU A 328 15.23 -18.76 -1.23
N LYS A 329 15.31 -19.08 -2.53
CA LYS A 329 16.56 -18.93 -3.29
C LYS A 329 17.09 -17.49 -3.33
N ALA A 330 16.20 -16.50 -3.39
CA ALA A 330 16.58 -15.09 -3.41
C ALA A 330 16.84 -14.53 -1.99
N PHE A 331 16.03 -14.91 -1.01
CA PHE A 331 15.92 -14.23 0.29
C PHE A 331 16.55 -14.97 1.47
N ALA A 332 16.79 -16.28 1.41
CA ALA A 332 17.15 -17.08 2.58
C ALA A 332 18.41 -16.60 3.33
N ASN A 333 19.32 -15.93 2.62
CA ASN A 333 20.57 -15.38 3.19
C ASN A 333 20.54 -13.86 3.38
N SER A 334 19.47 -13.17 2.98
CA SER A 334 19.42 -11.69 2.96
C SER A 334 18.30 -11.08 3.80
N ARG A 335 17.29 -11.86 4.19
CA ARG A 335 16.13 -11.41 4.98
C ARG A 335 16.00 -12.26 6.24
N LYS A 336 15.45 -11.66 7.31
CA LYS A 336 15.12 -12.38 8.53
C LYS A 336 13.86 -13.21 8.34
N MET A 337 12.86 -12.63 7.68
CA MET A 337 11.54 -13.26 7.53
C MET A 337 10.96 -13.03 6.14
N PHE A 338 10.15 -14.00 5.69
CA PHE A 338 9.31 -13.85 4.52
C PHE A 338 7.98 -14.59 4.67
N ALA A 339 6.88 -14.03 4.14
CA ALA A 339 5.59 -14.67 4.12
C ALA A 339 4.82 -14.50 2.79
N ILE A 340 4.07 -15.54 2.42
CA ILE A 340 3.14 -15.54 1.28
C ILE A 340 1.78 -15.99 1.77
N LEU A 341 0.75 -15.26 1.36
CA LEU A 341 -0.64 -15.62 1.55
C LEU A 341 -1.30 -15.79 0.17
N MET A 342 -1.80 -16.97 -0.16
CA MET A 342 -2.43 -17.23 -1.46
C MET A 342 -3.42 -18.40 -1.42
N PRO A 343 -4.32 -18.56 -2.41
CA PRO A 343 -5.27 -19.68 -2.41
C PRO A 343 -4.55 -21.03 -2.45
N GLY A 344 -5.11 -22.01 -1.75
CA GLY A 344 -4.61 -23.39 -1.75
C GLY A 344 -5.29 -24.25 -0.69
N SER A 345 -5.52 -25.51 -1.03
CA SER A 345 -6.30 -26.45 -0.23
C SER A 345 -5.47 -27.48 0.53
N ASP A 346 -4.19 -27.63 0.18
CA ASP A 346 -3.35 -28.73 0.65
C ASP A 346 -1.96 -28.25 1.04
N ILE A 347 -1.43 -28.82 2.13
CA ILE A 347 -0.05 -28.60 2.56
C ILE A 347 0.87 -29.39 1.62
N PRO A 348 1.82 -28.75 0.92
CA PRO A 348 2.74 -29.45 0.03
C PRO A 348 3.53 -30.56 0.74
N GLU A 349 3.76 -31.69 0.06
CA GLU A 349 4.54 -32.84 0.61
C GLU A 349 5.97 -32.47 0.99
N TRP A 350 6.50 -31.36 0.45
CA TRP A 350 7.79 -30.81 0.85
C TRP A 350 7.85 -30.48 2.35
N PHE A 351 6.73 -30.16 3.00
CA PHE A 351 6.68 -30.02 4.45
C PHE A 351 6.69 -31.40 5.12
N SER A 352 7.83 -31.76 5.72
CA SER A 352 8.10 -33.09 6.26
C SER A 352 7.27 -33.45 7.48
N HIS A 353 6.88 -32.45 8.28
CA HIS A 353 6.00 -32.64 9.42
C HIS A 353 4.68 -31.93 9.13
N GLN A 354 3.56 -32.65 9.20
CA GLN A 354 2.22 -32.11 8.97
C GLN A 354 1.26 -32.57 10.06
N LYS A 355 0.32 -31.72 10.44
CA LYS A 355 -0.67 -32.02 11.48
C LYS A 355 -2.01 -31.34 11.19
N SER A 356 -3.12 -32.01 11.46
CA SER A 356 -4.48 -31.44 11.38
C SER A 356 -4.83 -30.67 12.65
N ASP A 357 -4.05 -29.64 12.96
CA ASP A 357 -4.14 -28.85 14.19
C ASP A 357 -3.66 -27.41 13.92
N SER A 358 -3.95 -26.46 14.83
CA SER A 358 -3.48 -25.07 14.73
C SER A 358 -2.05 -24.85 15.23
N SER A 359 -1.41 -25.91 15.74
CA SER A 359 -0.03 -25.86 16.23
C SER A 359 0.76 -27.12 15.90
N ILE A 360 2.07 -26.96 15.72
CA ILE A 360 3.01 -28.06 15.45
C ILE A 360 4.28 -27.90 16.27
N LYS A 361 4.78 -29.02 16.80
CA LYS A 361 5.99 -29.10 17.62
C LYS A 361 7.02 -29.97 16.91
N ILE A 362 8.23 -29.46 16.74
CA ILE A 362 9.35 -30.21 16.16
C ILE A 362 10.62 -30.03 17.01
N PRO A 363 11.49 -31.04 17.07
CA PRO A 363 12.81 -30.88 17.65
C PRO A 363 13.67 -29.98 16.76
N LEU A 364 14.39 -29.02 17.36
CA LEU A 364 15.38 -28.24 16.62
C LEU A 364 16.66 -29.07 16.39
N PRO A 365 17.28 -29.01 15.19
CA PRO A 365 18.56 -29.66 14.97
C PRO A 365 19.65 -29.02 15.82
N LYS A 366 20.59 -29.85 16.24
CA LYS A 366 21.79 -29.41 16.96
C LYS A 366 22.91 -28.96 16.02
N ASP A 367 22.82 -29.32 14.74
CA ASP A 367 23.79 -28.89 13.75
C ASP A 367 23.59 -27.40 13.39
N SER A 368 24.67 -26.78 12.92
CA SER A 368 24.67 -25.39 12.48
C SER A 368 24.43 -25.24 10.97
N GLN A 369 24.01 -26.31 10.28
CA GLN A 369 23.92 -26.35 8.82
C GLN A 369 22.54 -25.93 8.28
N TRP A 370 21.52 -25.91 9.13
CA TRP A 370 20.22 -25.36 8.75
C TRP A 370 20.25 -23.84 8.67
N ILE A 371 19.53 -23.29 7.70
CA ILE A 371 19.49 -21.85 7.40
C ILE A 371 18.21 -21.17 7.89
N GLY A 372 17.16 -21.95 8.16
CA GLY A 372 15.89 -21.44 8.69
C GLY A 372 14.81 -22.50 8.82
N VAL A 373 13.60 -22.06 9.15
CA VAL A 373 12.40 -22.91 9.26
C VAL A 373 11.31 -22.38 8.36
N ALA A 374 10.82 -23.23 7.47
CA ALA A 374 9.65 -22.96 6.64
C ALA A 374 8.41 -23.61 7.27
N SER A 375 7.31 -22.89 7.29
CA SER A 375 6.04 -23.34 7.83
C SER A 375 4.89 -22.99 6.89
N CYS A 376 3.81 -23.74 7.00
CA CYS A 376 2.63 -23.60 6.18
C CYS A 376 1.39 -23.89 7.01
N CYS A 377 0.32 -23.12 6.84
CA CYS A 377 -0.99 -23.51 7.34
C CYS A 377 -2.08 -23.24 6.31
N ILE A 378 -3.15 -24.05 6.37
CA ILE A 378 -4.39 -23.81 5.63
C ILE A 378 -5.35 -23.12 6.56
N PHE A 379 -5.78 -21.92 6.16
CA PHE A 379 -6.79 -21.17 6.87
C PHE A 379 -8.09 -21.10 6.06
N VAL A 380 -9.19 -20.98 6.80
CA VAL A 380 -10.55 -20.97 6.26
C VAL A 380 -11.34 -19.90 6.98
N ASN A 381 -12.21 -19.26 6.20
CA ASN A 381 -13.18 -18.29 6.71
C ASN A 381 -14.01 -18.93 7.82
N ASN A 382 -14.00 -18.27 8.98
CA ASN A 382 -14.65 -18.72 10.19
C ASN A 382 -16.12 -18.24 10.23
N ASP A 383 -16.45 -17.11 9.60
CA ASP A 383 -17.82 -16.60 9.53
C ASP A 383 -18.06 -15.58 8.40
N SER A 384 -19.14 -15.76 7.63
CA SER A 384 -19.49 -14.92 6.48
C SER A 384 -19.90 -13.47 6.84
N SER A 385 -19.99 -13.15 8.14
CA SER A 385 -20.41 -11.84 8.64
C SER A 385 -19.27 -10.89 9.00
N ARG A 386 -18.01 -11.34 9.00
CA ARG A 386 -16.85 -10.53 9.40
C ARG A 386 -16.24 -9.82 8.18
N ASP A 387 -15.96 -8.52 8.31
CA ASP A 387 -15.32 -7.72 7.27
C ASP A 387 -13.81 -8.02 7.12
N TYR A 388 -13.19 -8.61 8.15
CA TYR A 388 -11.78 -8.98 8.19
C TYR A 388 -11.53 -10.10 9.21
N GLU A 389 -10.45 -10.84 9.01
CA GLU A 389 -9.94 -11.86 9.94
C GLU A 389 -8.47 -11.58 10.29
N ILE A 390 -7.99 -12.12 11.40
CA ILE A 390 -6.57 -12.07 11.77
C ILE A 390 -5.94 -13.44 11.52
N ILE A 391 -4.86 -13.47 10.75
CA ILE A 391 -4.01 -14.64 10.57
C ILE A 391 -2.70 -14.36 11.26
N SER A 392 -2.33 -15.19 12.21
CA SER A 392 -1.04 -15.08 12.89
C SER A 392 -0.21 -16.34 12.72
N CYS A 393 1.10 -16.18 12.82
CA CYS A 393 1.97 -17.27 13.19
C CYS A 393 3.00 -16.82 14.24
N CYS A 394 3.05 -17.59 15.31
CA CYS A 394 3.90 -17.38 16.47
C CYS A 394 4.86 -18.56 16.64
N ALA A 395 6.15 -18.25 16.76
CA ALA A 395 7.21 -19.20 17.03
C ALA A 395 7.64 -19.11 18.50
N CYS A 396 7.62 -20.26 19.20
CA CYS A 396 8.06 -20.39 20.58
C CYS A 396 9.08 -21.53 20.69
N ILE A 397 10.18 -21.31 21.42
CA ILE A 397 11.05 -22.42 21.84
C ILE A 397 10.70 -22.82 23.27
N ASN A 398 10.49 -24.12 23.44
CA ASN A 398 10.25 -24.75 24.73
C ASN A 398 11.55 -25.38 25.22
N PHE A 399 12.09 -24.85 26.32
CA PHE A 399 13.25 -25.41 26.99
C PHE A 399 12.82 -26.55 27.93
N ARG A 400 13.44 -27.73 27.83
CA ARG A 400 13.32 -28.77 28.86
C ARG A 400 14.31 -28.47 29.98
N ASN A 401 13.82 -28.04 31.15
CA ASN A 401 14.67 -27.85 32.32
C ASN A 401 15.46 -29.13 32.63
N SER A 402 16.76 -28.98 32.94
CA SER A 402 17.45 -29.97 33.77
C SER A 402 16.81 -29.95 35.15
N GLU A 403 16.80 -31.09 35.83
CA GLU A 403 16.21 -31.22 37.16
C GLU A 403 17.04 -30.39 38.16
N GLN A 404 16.72 -29.11 38.33
CA GLN A 404 17.17 -28.36 39.49
C GLN A 404 16.23 -28.68 40.64
N ALA A 405 16.65 -29.64 41.47
CA ALA A 405 16.09 -29.80 42.80
C ALA A 405 16.22 -28.47 43.54
N SER A 406 15.09 -27.89 43.96
CA SER A 406 15.08 -26.83 44.97
C SER A 406 15.71 -27.37 46.26
N ARG A 407 16.31 -26.49 47.07
CA ARG A 407 16.81 -26.85 48.42
C ARG A 407 15.70 -27.33 49.38
N ASP A 408 14.43 -27.32 48.95
CA ASP A 408 13.28 -27.80 49.73
C ASP A 408 12.64 -29.10 49.20
N GLY A 409 13.19 -29.71 48.14
CA GLY A 409 12.69 -30.98 47.59
C GLY A 409 11.42 -30.87 46.73
N SER A 410 10.91 -29.67 46.44
CA SER A 410 9.82 -29.47 45.48
C SER A 410 10.33 -29.40 44.03
N ILE A 411 10.01 -30.41 43.23
CA ILE A 411 10.33 -30.44 41.79
C ILE A 411 9.38 -29.48 41.06
N PHE A 412 9.83 -28.26 40.76
CA PHE A 412 9.12 -27.35 39.86
C PHE A 412 9.28 -27.83 38.40
N ARG A 413 8.31 -28.62 37.90
CA ARG A 413 8.18 -28.97 36.47
C ARG A 413 7.50 -27.84 35.68
N GLY A 414 8.10 -26.66 35.63
CA GLY A 414 7.65 -25.57 34.74
C GLY A 414 8.44 -25.60 33.43
N ARG A 415 7.81 -25.85 32.27
CA ARG A 415 8.46 -25.63 30.97
C ARG A 415 8.62 -24.12 30.76
N ASN A 416 9.86 -23.64 30.65
CA ASN A 416 10.10 -22.25 30.30
C ASN A 416 9.84 -22.09 28.79
N ARG A 417 8.65 -21.59 28.43
CA ARG A 417 8.28 -21.23 27.06
C ARG A 417 8.81 -19.83 26.76
N ARG A 418 9.63 -19.68 25.71
CA ARG A 418 10.07 -18.36 25.24
C ARG A 418 9.47 -18.09 23.87
N MET A 419 8.66 -17.03 23.78
CA MET A 419 8.19 -16.50 22.50
C MET A 419 9.37 -15.80 21.80
N ILE A 420 9.60 -16.13 20.54
CA ILE A 420 10.74 -15.64 19.75
C ILE A 420 10.30 -14.58 18.76
N GLY A 421 9.14 -14.80 18.17
CA GLY A 421 8.50 -13.85 17.27
C GLY A 421 7.06 -14.28 17.02
N GLY A 422 6.20 -13.29 16.79
CA GLY A 422 4.83 -13.47 16.35
C GLY A 422 4.54 -12.44 15.27
N THR A 423 3.92 -12.88 14.19
CA THR A 423 3.41 -11.99 13.16
C THR A 423 1.91 -12.21 13.05
N GLY A 424 1.14 -11.13 13.06
CA GLY A 424 -0.30 -11.14 12.92
C GLY A 424 -0.70 -10.21 11.78
N TRP A 425 -1.59 -10.67 10.93
CA TRP A 425 -1.97 -9.99 9.69
C TRP A 425 -3.49 -9.89 9.61
N GLN A 426 -3.98 -8.68 9.39
CA GLN A 426 -5.38 -8.48 9.09
C GLN A 426 -5.60 -8.77 7.60
N VAL A 427 -6.53 -9.67 7.33
CA VAL A 427 -6.84 -10.15 5.98
C VAL A 427 -8.29 -9.88 5.65
N GLY A 428 -8.55 -9.56 4.38
CA GLY A 428 -9.91 -9.40 3.88
C GLY A 428 -10.70 -10.73 3.90
N PRO A 429 -11.99 -10.69 3.58
CA PRO A 429 -12.84 -11.87 3.63
C PRO A 429 -12.34 -12.96 2.68
N ILE A 430 -12.24 -14.17 3.21
CA ILE A 430 -11.69 -15.33 2.53
C ILE A 430 -12.83 -16.15 1.92
N ILE A 431 -12.76 -16.44 0.61
CA ILE A 431 -13.86 -17.13 -0.08
C ILE A 431 -13.69 -18.67 -0.03
N LYS A 432 -12.46 -19.16 -0.07
CA LYS A 432 -12.11 -20.59 -0.09
C LYS A 432 -10.89 -20.83 0.79
N ASP A 433 -10.43 -22.07 0.88
CA ASP A 433 -9.19 -22.41 1.56
C ASP A 433 -8.00 -21.65 0.95
N HIS A 434 -7.14 -21.15 1.83
CA HIS A 434 -5.91 -20.46 1.46
C HIS A 434 -4.74 -20.99 2.28
N LEU A 435 -3.55 -20.87 1.69
CA LEU A 435 -2.28 -21.21 2.31
C LEU A 435 -1.60 -19.95 2.84
N PHE A 436 -1.15 -20.04 4.08
CA PHE A 436 -0.18 -19.12 4.66
C PHE A 436 1.16 -19.81 4.74
N LEU A 437 2.10 -19.35 3.94
CA LEU A 437 3.48 -19.83 3.91
C LEU A 437 4.35 -18.82 4.60
N HIS A 438 5.23 -19.30 5.47
CA HIS A 438 6.08 -18.43 6.26
C HIS A 438 7.47 -19.03 6.44
N TYR A 439 8.50 -18.20 6.38
CA TYR A 439 9.89 -18.59 6.60
C TYR A 439 10.55 -17.67 7.62
N TRP A 440 11.19 -18.24 8.62
CA TRP A 440 12.11 -17.53 9.50
C TRP A 440 13.53 -18.00 9.26
N SER A 441 14.47 -17.05 9.20
CA SER A 441 15.90 -17.36 9.20
C SER A 441 16.33 -17.93 10.55
N ARG A 442 17.42 -18.70 10.52
CA ARG A 442 18.05 -19.20 11.73
C ARG A 442 18.45 -18.07 12.67
N ASP A 443 18.96 -16.96 12.14
CA ASP A 443 19.36 -15.79 12.95
C ASP A 443 18.18 -15.16 13.70
N GLN A 444 16.98 -15.18 13.11
CA GLN A 444 15.77 -14.67 13.76
C GLN A 444 15.25 -15.63 14.83
N LEU A 445 15.24 -16.93 14.55
CA LEU A 445 14.77 -17.95 15.49
C LEU A 445 15.75 -18.21 16.65
N TYR A 446 17.04 -18.11 16.34
CA TYR A 446 18.14 -18.46 17.22
C TYR A 446 19.24 -17.38 17.17
N PRO A 447 18.98 -16.15 17.69
CA PRO A 447 19.96 -15.08 17.67
C PRO A 447 21.30 -15.51 18.26
N ILE A 448 22.40 -15.19 17.57
CA ILE A 448 23.80 -15.51 17.91
C ILE A 448 24.15 -15.22 19.40
N SER A 449 23.46 -14.28 20.05
CA SER A 449 23.57 -14.05 21.51
C SER A 449 23.24 -15.26 22.40
N MET A 450 22.59 -16.31 21.86
CA MET A 450 22.37 -17.59 22.53
C MET A 450 23.56 -18.56 22.41
N GLU A 451 24.40 -18.47 21.39
CA GLU A 451 25.64 -19.28 21.30
C GLU A 451 26.67 -18.83 22.36
N TYR A 452 26.80 -17.52 22.58
CA TYR A 452 27.76 -16.97 23.54
C TYR A 452 27.40 -17.18 25.03
N LYS A 453 26.13 -17.46 25.36
CA LYS A 453 25.73 -17.75 26.76
C LYS A 453 25.99 -19.19 27.19
N TYR A 454 26.20 -20.11 26.26
CA TYR A 454 26.40 -21.54 26.54
C TYR A 454 27.76 -22.06 26.08
N GLY A 455 28.62 -21.20 25.52
CA GLY A 455 29.95 -21.56 24.99
C GLY A 455 31.15 -21.40 25.94
N HIS A 456 30.98 -20.99 27.19
CA HIS A 456 32.10 -20.89 28.15
C HIS A 456 31.74 -21.47 29.53
N CYS A 457 31.83 -22.80 29.65
CA CYS A 457 32.22 -23.41 30.91
C CYS A 457 33.74 -23.64 30.85
N GLU A 458 34.52 -22.65 31.26
CA GLU A 458 35.91 -22.90 31.65
C GLU A 458 35.89 -23.84 32.86
N THR A 459 36.21 -25.10 32.61
CA THR A 459 36.42 -26.10 33.64
C THR A 459 37.67 -25.73 34.44
N ASN A 460 37.49 -25.24 35.66
CA ASN A 460 38.42 -25.54 36.74
C ASN A 460 37.69 -26.36 37.80
N ASN A 461 38.00 -27.65 37.77
CA ASN A 461 37.86 -28.63 38.84
C ASN A 461 36.46 -28.84 39.43
N LEU A 462 35.73 -29.83 38.86
CA LEU A 462 35.04 -30.90 39.61
C LEU A 462 34.50 -31.95 38.62
N ARG A 463 35.04 -33.17 38.74
CA ARG A 463 34.64 -34.46 38.12
C ARG A 463 33.78 -34.40 36.85
N ALA A 464 34.47 -34.49 35.71
CA ALA A 464 33.87 -34.79 34.42
C ALA A 464 33.27 -36.20 34.40
N THR A 465 31.96 -36.30 34.58
CA THR A 465 31.20 -37.47 34.09
C THR A 465 29.71 -37.21 33.79
N ASP A 466 29.15 -36.03 34.11
CA ASP A 466 27.69 -35.79 33.95
C ASP A 466 27.29 -34.62 33.03
N CYS A 467 28.19 -34.10 32.18
CA CYS A 467 27.88 -32.96 31.29
C CYS A 467 27.53 -33.34 29.84
N LEU A 468 26.89 -34.49 29.60
CA LEU A 468 26.44 -34.89 28.26
C LEU A 468 24.92 -34.88 28.04
N ASP A 469 24.13 -34.42 29.01
CA ASP A 469 22.67 -34.38 28.84
C ASP A 469 22.19 -33.02 28.29
N HIS A 470 22.64 -32.71 27.06
CA HIS A 470 22.16 -31.57 26.26
C HIS A 470 20.70 -31.84 25.81
N LYS A 471 19.75 -31.54 26.70
CA LYS A 471 18.30 -31.73 26.53
C LYS A 471 17.73 -30.84 25.43
N CYS A 472 16.94 -31.46 24.53
CA CYS A 472 16.42 -30.94 23.27
C CYS A 472 15.54 -29.66 23.41
N ASP A 473 15.80 -28.66 22.58
CA ASP A 473 14.93 -27.49 22.37
C ASP A 473 13.81 -27.86 21.38
N GLU A 474 12.55 -27.85 21.83
CA GLU A 474 11.39 -28.08 20.96
C GLU A 474 10.89 -26.73 20.42
N LEU A 475 10.86 -26.56 19.09
CA LEU A 475 10.21 -25.43 18.43
C LEU A 475 8.71 -25.72 18.28
N GLU A 476 7.89 -24.84 18.82
CA GLU A 476 6.44 -24.82 18.65
C GLU A 476 6.04 -23.65 17.75
N LEU A 477 5.38 -23.97 16.64
CA LEU A 477 4.74 -23.00 15.77
C LEU A 477 3.23 -23.05 16.01
N SER A 478 2.62 -21.90 16.27
CA SER A 478 1.18 -21.75 16.49
C SER A 478 0.61 -20.75 15.50
N PHE A 479 -0.47 -21.12 14.83
CA PHE A 479 -1.11 -20.34 13.76
C PHE A 479 -2.42 -19.68 14.22
N SER A 480 -2.55 -19.45 15.52
CA SER A 480 -3.72 -18.87 16.14
C SER A 480 -3.25 -18.02 17.32
N ASP A 481 -3.68 -16.75 17.36
CA ASP A 481 -3.38 -15.90 18.51
C ASP A 481 -4.39 -16.18 19.63
N LEU A 482 -3.97 -16.77 20.74
CA LEU A 482 -4.90 -17.15 21.81
C LEU A 482 -5.59 -15.93 22.46
N ASP A 483 -5.06 -14.72 22.26
CA ASP A 483 -5.57 -13.49 22.85
C ASP A 483 -6.55 -12.72 21.94
N VAL A 484 -6.88 -13.25 20.74
CA VAL A 484 -7.72 -12.57 19.75
C VAL A 484 -8.93 -13.42 19.33
N GLU A 485 -10.15 -12.90 19.50
CA GLU A 485 -11.40 -13.57 19.12
C GLU A 485 -11.64 -13.65 17.58
N ASP A 486 -10.87 -12.91 16.79
CA ASP A 486 -11.05 -12.75 15.34
C ASP A 486 -10.10 -13.59 14.48
N ASN A 487 -9.55 -14.68 15.02
CA ASN A 487 -8.65 -15.55 14.25
C ASN A 487 -9.37 -16.31 13.13
N ALA A 488 -8.70 -16.40 11.98
CA ALA A 488 -9.05 -17.36 10.93
C ALA A 488 -8.91 -18.81 11.43
N LYS A 489 -9.77 -19.70 10.97
CA LYS A 489 -9.74 -21.11 11.39
C LYS A 489 -8.66 -21.88 10.64
N VAL A 490 -7.76 -22.54 11.37
CA VAL A 490 -6.70 -23.38 10.80
C VAL A 490 -7.17 -24.83 10.66
N LYS A 491 -7.10 -25.38 9.44
CA LYS A 491 -7.45 -26.79 9.15
C LYS A 491 -6.28 -27.75 9.37
N LYS A 492 -5.12 -27.36 8.87
CA LYS A 492 -3.91 -28.19 8.83
C LYS A 492 -2.70 -27.28 8.79
N CYS A 493 -1.62 -27.70 9.41
CA CYS A 493 -0.33 -27.02 9.32
C CYS A 493 0.79 -28.00 8.96
N GLY A 494 1.90 -27.46 8.49
CA GLY A 494 3.12 -28.19 8.24
C GLY A 494 4.37 -27.35 8.47
N VAL A 495 5.49 -28.02 8.71
CA VAL A 495 6.79 -27.39 8.98
C VAL A 495 7.91 -28.23 8.40
N ARG A 496 8.97 -27.55 7.93
CA ARG A 496 10.22 -28.13 7.46
C ARG A 496 11.38 -27.26 7.94
N ILE A 497 12.42 -27.89 8.47
CA ILE A 497 13.71 -27.23 8.66
C ILE A 497 14.41 -27.17 7.30
N VAL A 498 14.91 -25.99 6.94
CA VAL A 498 15.50 -25.72 5.63
C VAL A 498 17.02 -25.74 5.74
N TYR A 499 17.67 -26.47 4.85
CA TYR A 499 19.13 -26.56 4.69
C TYR A 499 19.55 -25.93 3.36
N GLU A 500 20.84 -25.60 3.22
CA GLU A 500 21.36 -25.08 1.95
C GLU A 500 21.14 -26.05 0.78
N LYS A 501 21.20 -27.36 1.02
CA LYS A 501 20.93 -28.39 0.00
C LYS A 501 19.50 -28.34 -0.53
N ASP A 502 18.53 -27.94 0.30
CA ASP A 502 17.15 -27.73 -0.15
C ASP A 502 17.09 -26.61 -1.21
N LEU A 503 18.04 -25.66 -1.20
CA LEU A 503 18.17 -24.63 -2.23
C LEU A 503 18.82 -25.14 -3.52
N GLU A 504 19.60 -26.23 -3.45
CA GLU A 504 20.28 -26.84 -4.59
C GLU A 504 19.36 -27.79 -5.36
N GLU A 505 18.56 -28.61 -4.67
CA GLU A 505 17.53 -29.45 -5.30
C GLU A 505 16.49 -28.61 -6.07
N ILE A 506 16.28 -27.35 -5.66
CA ILE A 506 15.45 -26.37 -6.38
C ILE A 506 16.05 -26.00 -7.75
N LYS A 507 17.37 -26.12 -7.95
CA LYS A 507 18.04 -25.82 -9.24
C LYS A 507 17.72 -26.86 -10.31
N GLU A 508 17.60 -28.14 -9.96
CA GLU A 508 17.39 -29.22 -10.93
C GLU A 508 15.93 -29.29 -11.46
N LEU A 509 14.95 -28.98 -10.61
CA LEU A 509 13.53 -29.00 -11.00
C LEU A 509 13.14 -27.87 -11.96
N GLN A 510 13.86 -26.74 -11.96
CA GLN A 510 13.64 -25.65 -12.91
C GLN A 510 14.00 -26.04 -14.35
N CYS A 511 14.97 -26.93 -14.55
CA CYS A 511 15.35 -27.40 -15.90
C CYS A 511 14.26 -28.25 -16.57
N HIS A 512 13.36 -28.85 -15.78
CA HIS A 512 12.27 -29.67 -16.30
C HIS A 512 10.96 -28.91 -16.55
N THR A 513 10.83 -27.66 -16.08
CA THR A 513 9.61 -26.84 -16.29
C THR A 513 9.71 -25.84 -17.45
N THR A 514 10.89 -25.63 -18.04
CA THR A 514 11.11 -24.62 -19.10
C THR A 514 10.63 -25.01 -20.50
N GLN A 515 9.94 -26.14 -20.69
CA GLN A 515 9.47 -26.55 -22.02
C GLN A 515 8.16 -25.87 -22.49
N PHE A 516 7.57 -24.98 -21.68
CA PHE A 516 6.43 -24.15 -22.09
C PHE A 516 6.68 -22.66 -21.85
N SER A 517 7.54 -22.08 -22.69
CA SER A 517 7.55 -20.64 -22.96
C SER A 517 7.20 -20.45 -24.44
N PRO A 518 6.23 -19.59 -24.81
CA PRO A 518 6.09 -19.19 -26.21
C PRO A 518 7.26 -18.27 -26.56
N ASN A 519 8.05 -18.69 -27.55
CA ASN A 519 9.16 -17.95 -28.13
C ASN A 519 8.75 -16.51 -28.50
N PHE A 520 9.42 -15.53 -27.90
CA PHE A 520 9.52 -14.17 -28.45
C PHE A 520 11.00 -13.87 -28.71
N GLU A 521 11.55 -14.45 -29.77
CA GLU A 521 12.76 -13.92 -30.42
C GLU A 521 12.68 -14.15 -31.93
N HIS A 522 12.65 -13.05 -32.68
CA HIS A 522 13.19 -12.76 -34.03
C HIS A 522 12.66 -11.35 -34.34
N THR A 523 13.46 -10.29 -34.36
CA THR A 523 14.49 -9.88 -35.35
C THR A 523 15.12 -8.57 -34.79
N HIS A 524 16.41 -8.25 -34.83
CA HIS A 524 17.47 -8.50 -35.80
C HIS A 524 18.83 -8.58 -35.10
N GLN A 525 19.65 -9.51 -35.61
CA GLN A 525 21.07 -9.66 -35.34
C GLN A 525 21.84 -8.99 -36.49
N HIS A 526 22.80 -8.11 -36.18
CA HIS A 526 24.07 -7.99 -36.92
C HIS A 526 25.12 -7.30 -36.00
N SER A 527 25.91 -8.16 -35.35
CA SER A 527 27.39 -8.19 -35.29
C SER A 527 28.19 -6.97 -35.82
N ILE A 528 29.37 -6.56 -35.31
CA ILE A 528 30.35 -7.09 -34.33
C ILE A 528 31.49 -6.02 -34.18
N HIS A 529 32.14 -5.99 -33.01
CA HIS A 529 33.51 -5.55 -32.64
C HIS A 529 33.99 -4.08 -32.50
N ASN A 530 34.40 -3.81 -31.25
CA ASN A 530 35.71 -3.38 -30.73
C ASN A 530 36.19 -1.89 -30.74
N ASP A 531 36.64 -1.53 -29.53
CA ASP A 531 37.79 -0.69 -29.12
C ASP A 531 37.90 0.81 -29.45
N GLY A 532 38.03 1.60 -28.38
CA GLY A 532 39.34 2.15 -28.00
C GLY A 532 39.97 3.31 -28.80
N SER A 533 39.98 4.49 -28.16
CA SER A 533 40.97 5.60 -28.28
C SER A 533 40.88 6.52 -29.52
N VAL A 534 40.70 7.84 -29.32
CA VAL A 534 41.71 8.93 -29.20
C VAL A 534 42.12 9.55 -30.56
N ASP A 535 41.91 10.86 -30.60
CA ASP A 535 42.56 11.92 -31.38
C ASP A 535 42.20 12.31 -32.82
N ASN A 536 42.18 13.65 -32.93
CA ASN A 536 42.51 14.54 -34.04
C ASN A 536 41.42 15.07 -34.99
N THR A 537 41.01 16.30 -34.66
CA THR A 537 41.06 17.50 -35.52
C THR A 537 41.45 17.34 -36.98
N SER A 538 40.63 17.85 -37.89
CA SER A 538 40.97 19.06 -38.67
C SER A 538 39.86 19.50 -39.64
N HIS A 539 39.85 20.82 -39.83
CA HIS A 539 38.97 21.67 -40.64
C HIS A 539 38.92 21.36 -42.15
N ILE A 540 37.81 21.76 -42.79
CA ILE A 540 37.72 22.60 -44.02
C ILE A 540 36.21 22.89 -44.27
N LYS A 541 35.69 24.05 -43.86
CA LYS A 541 35.40 25.28 -44.64
C LYS A 541 34.25 25.21 -45.68
N ARG A 542 33.17 25.91 -45.29
CA ARG A 542 32.39 26.96 -46.01
C ARG A 542 31.69 26.61 -47.33
N LYS A 543 30.36 26.83 -47.36
CA LYS A 543 29.76 28.04 -47.95
C LYS A 543 28.29 28.21 -47.52
N ALA A 544 27.95 29.46 -47.20
CA ALA A 544 26.60 29.96 -46.98
C ALA A 544 26.01 30.43 -48.32
N ASN A 545 24.68 30.41 -48.45
CA ASN A 545 23.88 31.61 -48.75
C ASN A 545 22.36 31.33 -48.66
N ILE A 546 21.68 32.39 -48.22
CA ILE A 546 20.25 32.61 -47.96
C ILE A 546 19.54 33.01 -49.26
N TYR A 547 18.27 32.61 -49.46
CA TYR A 547 17.11 33.50 -49.72
C TYR A 547 15.79 32.72 -49.78
N ASP A 548 14.74 33.45 -49.42
CA ASP A 548 13.37 33.10 -49.05
C ASP A 548 12.42 32.59 -50.17
N GLU A 549 11.24 32.18 -49.68
CA GLU A 549 9.88 32.29 -50.25
C GLU A 549 9.17 31.08 -50.91
N ALA A 550 8.01 30.80 -50.30
CA ALA A 550 6.70 30.44 -50.86
C ALA A 550 6.38 29.00 -51.33
N GLU A 551 5.27 28.53 -50.74
CA GLU A 551 4.26 27.54 -51.15
C GLU A 551 4.48 26.73 -52.43
N GLU A 552 4.43 25.39 -52.30
CA GLU A 552 3.69 24.55 -53.25
C GLU A 552 3.26 23.22 -52.61
N GLU A 553 1.96 22.96 -52.68
CA GLU A 553 1.31 21.70 -52.33
C GLU A 553 1.67 20.57 -53.30
N GLY A 554 1.84 19.34 -52.78
CA GLY A 554 1.74 18.12 -53.58
C GLY A 554 2.20 16.86 -52.83
N PRO A 555 1.77 15.65 -53.25
CA PRO A 555 0.39 15.17 -53.19
C PRO A 555 0.26 14.00 -52.19
N GLN A 556 -0.85 13.96 -51.44
CA GLN A 556 -1.20 12.81 -50.61
C GLN A 556 -1.54 11.57 -51.48
N PRO A 557 -1.17 10.34 -51.05
CA PRO A 557 -1.50 9.14 -51.80
C PRO A 557 -3.01 8.83 -51.79
N LYS A 558 -3.58 8.72 -52.99
CA LYS A 558 -5.00 8.45 -53.33
C LYS A 558 -5.55 7.08 -52.87
N ARG A 559 -5.31 6.67 -51.62
CA ARG A 559 -5.83 5.43 -51.04
C ARG A 559 -6.74 5.61 -49.82
N MET A 560 -6.83 6.82 -49.24
CA MET A 560 -7.69 7.12 -48.08
C MET A 560 -9.05 7.76 -48.41
N GLN A 561 -9.27 8.25 -49.64
CA GLN A 561 -10.54 8.93 -49.99
C GLN A 561 -11.69 7.98 -50.39
N LYS A 562 -11.40 6.70 -50.67
CA LYS A 562 -12.44 5.69 -50.93
C LYS A 562 -13.09 5.12 -49.65
N PHE A 563 -12.44 5.27 -48.49
CA PHE A 563 -12.96 4.77 -47.21
C PHE A 563 -13.95 5.77 -46.58
N PHE A 564 -13.76 7.08 -46.80
CA PHE A 564 -14.64 8.12 -46.26
C PHE A 564 -16.01 8.23 -46.97
N ASN A 565 -16.10 7.93 -48.26
CA ASN A 565 -17.37 7.98 -49.00
C ASN A 565 -18.29 6.76 -48.75
N PHE A 566 -17.79 5.71 -48.08
CA PHE A 566 -18.60 4.56 -47.68
C PHE A 566 -19.33 4.77 -46.34
N ILE A 567 -18.84 5.69 -45.49
CA ILE A 567 -19.37 5.93 -44.14
C ILE A 567 -20.48 7.00 -44.11
N MET A 568 -20.55 7.90 -45.10
CA MET A 568 -21.52 9.01 -45.13
C MET A 568 -22.77 8.73 -46.00
N GLY A 569 -23.20 7.48 -46.13
CA GLY A 569 -24.42 7.11 -46.85
C GLY A 569 -25.66 7.78 -46.26
N GLN A 570 -26.13 8.86 -46.90
CA GLN A 570 -27.46 9.41 -46.66
C GLN A 570 -28.54 8.41 -47.09
N PRO A 571 -29.62 8.24 -46.32
CA PRO A 571 -30.74 7.41 -46.70
C PRO A 571 -31.57 8.13 -47.79
N GLY A 572 -31.65 7.51 -48.97
CA GLY A 572 -32.59 7.90 -50.01
C GLY A 572 -34.03 7.74 -49.53
N LYS A 573 -34.82 8.82 -49.64
CA LYS A 573 -36.28 8.76 -49.60
C LYS A 573 -36.78 8.01 -50.84
N LYS A 574 -37.65 7.01 -50.63
CA LYS A 574 -38.57 6.48 -51.65
C LYS A 574 -40.00 6.63 -51.13
N HIS A 575 -40.81 7.21 -52.01
CA HIS A 575 -42.27 7.42 -52.02
C HIS A 575 -42.84 8.45 -51.04
#